data_AF-A0A497VX14-F1
#
_entry.id   AF-A0A497VX14-F1
#
_cell.length_a   1.000
_cell.length_b   1.000
_cell.length_c   1.000
_cell.angle_alpha   90.00
_cell.angle_beta   90.00
_cell.angle_gamma   90.00
#
_symmetry.space_group_name_H-M   'P 1'
#
loop_
_entity.id
_entity.type
_entity.pdbx_description
1 polymer ?
#
loop_
_entity_poly.entity_id
_entity_poly.type
_entity_poly.pdbx_seq_one_letter_code
_entity_poly.pdbx_strand_id
1 'polypeptide(L)'
;MYEGDSFFTLTGPQQAGLLLLSVALACGWIYASWRLSARRPLVLRLAIGIVLFFGFVWLSPQIYYQYYRLIIDGLPAQFVVGWPLGPLHVVRLLTFQFDANLSAHSQGLLGWALIIVAALRR
;
A
#
# COMPACT_ATOMS: atom_id res chain seq x y z
N MET A 1 -18.51 -7.79 -7.64
CA MET A 1 -17.48 -7.05 -8.41
C MET A 1 -16.06 -7.32 -7.90
N TYR A 2 -15.86 -7.64 -6.61
CA TYR A 2 -14.57 -8.05 -6.04
C TYR A 2 -14.59 -9.51 -5.56
N GLU A 3 -14.99 -10.43 -6.45
CA GLU A 3 -15.00 -11.85 -6.11
C GLU A 3 -13.57 -12.34 -5.87
N GLY A 4 -13.34 -13.03 -4.75
CA GLY A 4 -12.02 -13.53 -4.34
C GLY A 4 -11.21 -12.59 -3.43
N ASP A 5 -11.73 -11.43 -3.03
CA ASP A 5 -11.04 -10.56 -2.07
C ASP A 5 -11.19 -11.11 -0.65
N SER A 6 -10.05 -11.41 -0.01
CA SER A 6 -10.00 -11.97 1.34
C SER A 6 -10.67 -11.07 2.37
N PHE A 7 -10.80 -9.77 2.09
CA PHE A 7 -11.53 -8.85 2.96
C PHE A 7 -12.97 -9.31 3.22
N PHE A 8 -13.67 -9.83 2.20
CA PHE A 8 -15.07 -10.24 2.33
C PHE A 8 -15.25 -11.63 2.96
N THR A 9 -14.17 -12.39 3.16
CA THR A 9 -14.22 -13.70 3.85
C THR A 9 -13.99 -13.59 5.36
N LEU A 10 -13.66 -12.40 5.86
CA LEU A 10 -13.40 -12.14 7.28
C LEU A 10 -14.69 -11.84 8.05
N THR A 11 -14.66 -12.12 9.36
CA THR A 11 -15.69 -11.66 10.30
C THR A 11 -15.64 -10.13 10.47
N GLY A 12 -16.74 -9.51 10.91
CA GLY A 12 -16.80 -8.06 11.11
C GLY A 12 -15.65 -7.46 11.96
N PRO A 13 -15.28 -8.04 13.11
CA PRO A 13 -14.14 -7.57 13.89
C PRO A 13 -12.79 -7.68 13.15
N GLN A 14 -12.58 -8.73 12.37
CA GLN A 14 -11.38 -8.92 11.56
C GLN A 14 -11.31 -7.91 10.40
N GLN A 15 -12.44 -7.60 9.76
CA GLN A 15 -12.51 -6.53 8.76
C GLN A 15 -12.16 -5.17 9.36
N ALA A 16 -12.70 -4.86 10.55
CA ALA A 16 -12.40 -3.60 11.24
C ALA A 16 -10.92 -3.48 11.59
N GLY A 17 -10.30 -4.55 12.10
CA GLY A 17 -8.87 -4.56 12.40
C GLY A 17 -8.01 -4.37 11.15
N LEU A 18 -8.35 -5.04 10.05
CA LEU A 18 -7.67 -4.86 8.77
C LEU A 18 -7.81 -3.44 8.22
N LEU A 19 -8.99 -2.84 8.34
CA LEU A 19 -9.24 -1.46 7.92
C LEU A 19 -8.39 -0.47 8.74
N LEU A 20 -8.39 -0.63 10.07
CA LEU A 20 -7.58 0.21 10.96
C LEU A 20 -6.09 0.09 10.64
N LEU A 21 -5.60 -1.13 10.41
CA LEU A 21 -4.22 -1.37 9.99
C LEU A 21 -3.91 -0.67 8.66
N SER A 22 -4.80 -0.81 7.67
CA SER A 22 -4.63 -0.20 6.34
C SER A 22 -4.58 1.32 6.43
N VAL A 23 -5.46 1.93 7.23
CA VAL A 23 -5.49 3.38 7.49
C VAL A 23 -4.21 3.82 8.20
N ALA A 24 -3.77 3.10 9.24
CA ALA A 24 -2.55 3.42 9.97
C ALA A 24 -1.31 3.38 9.06
N LEU A 25 -1.21 2.36 8.21
CA LEU A 25 -0.14 2.26 7.21
C LEU A 25 -0.21 3.41 6.21
N ALA A 26 -1.37 3.68 5.63
CA ALA A 26 -1.55 4.78 4.68
C ALA A 26 -1.12 6.12 5.29
N CYS A 27 -1.56 6.43 6.50
CA CYS A 27 -1.15 7.62 7.24
C CYS A 27 0.37 7.67 7.47
N GLY A 28 0.99 6.54 7.85
CA GLY A 28 2.43 6.44 8.04
C GLY A 28 3.23 6.76 6.78
N TRP A 29 2.83 6.19 5.63
CA TRP A 29 3.49 6.44 4.34
C TRP A 29 3.26 7.86 3.83
N ILE A 30 2.06 8.42 4.01
CA ILE A 30 1.75 9.82 3.68
C ILE A 30 2.62 10.77 4.52
N TYR A 31 2.74 10.51 5.83
CA TYR A 31 3.59 11.28 6.71
C TYR A 31 5.07 11.20 6.29
N ALA A 32 5.56 10.01 5.94
CA ALA A 32 6.91 9.82 5.43
C ALA A 32 7.14 10.63 4.14
N SER A 33 6.21 10.58 3.18
CA SER A 33 6.26 11.37 1.94
C SER A 33 6.35 12.87 2.23
N TRP A 34 5.48 13.37 3.10
CA TRP A 34 5.46 14.77 3.51
C TRP A 34 6.76 15.21 4.21
N ARG A 35 7.32 14.36 5.07
CA ARG A 35 8.54 14.66 5.83
C ARG A 35 9.78 14.65 4.95
N LEU A 36 9.91 13.66 4.07
CA LEU A 36 11.08 13.45 3.22
C LEU A 36 11.14 14.44 2.04
N SER A 37 9.97 14.89 1.56
CA SER A 37 9.86 15.84 0.45
C SER A 37 10.16 17.29 0.84
N ALA A 38 10.28 17.60 2.14
CA ALA A 38 10.48 18.96 2.63
C ALA A 38 11.80 19.57 2.11
N ARG A 39 11.72 20.80 1.58
CA ARG A 39 12.88 21.57 1.06
C ARG A 39 13.62 20.88 -0.10
N ARG A 40 12.95 20.00 -0.85
CA ARG A 40 13.53 19.31 -2.02
C ARG A 40 12.99 19.90 -3.32
N PRO A 41 13.76 19.90 -4.42
CA PRO A 41 13.24 20.31 -5.73
C PRO A 41 12.12 19.38 -6.21
N LEU A 42 11.23 19.86 -7.09
CA LEU A 42 10.03 19.12 -7.53
C LEU A 42 10.36 17.71 -8.04
N VAL A 43 11.38 17.57 -8.89
CA VAL A 43 11.79 16.29 -9.45
C VAL A 43 12.12 15.27 -8.35
N LEU A 44 12.88 15.70 -7.33
CA LEU A 44 13.24 14.82 -6.22
C LEU A 44 12.02 14.49 -5.35
N ARG A 45 11.07 15.42 -5.17
CA ARG A 45 9.81 15.17 -4.45
C ARG A 45 8.98 14.09 -5.15
N LEU A 46 8.84 14.19 -6.48
CA LEU A 46 8.13 13.18 -7.27
C LEU A 46 8.83 11.82 -7.21
N ALA A 47 10.17 11.80 -7.31
CA ALA A 47 10.94 10.57 -7.15
C ALA A 47 10.76 9.93 -5.77
N ILE A 48 10.75 10.73 -4.69
CA ILE A 48 10.44 10.25 -3.33
C ILE A 48 9.04 9.64 -3.28
N GLY A 49 8.02 10.32 -3.83
CA GLY A 49 6.65 9.80 -3.86
C GLY A 49 6.56 8.44 -4.55
N ILE A 50 7.21 8.28 -5.71
CA ILE A 50 7.26 7.01 -6.45
C ILE A 50 7.99 5.93 -5.68
N VAL A 51 9.16 6.23 -5.10
CA VAL A 51 9.96 5.27 -4.31
C VAL A 51 9.20 4.81 -3.07
N LEU A 52 8.52 5.73 -2.38
CA LEU A 52 7.69 5.39 -1.23
C LEU A 52 6.50 4.53 -1.63
N PHE A 53 5.84 4.84 -2.74
CA PHE A 53 4.76 3.99 -3.25
C PHE A 53 5.27 2.59 -3.58
N PHE A 54 6.41 2.48 -4.24
CA PHE A 54 7.06 1.21 -4.55
C PHE A 54 7.36 0.40 -3.27
N GLY A 55 7.93 1.06 -2.26
CA GLY A 55 8.17 0.47 -0.94
C GLY A 55 6.89 0.00 -0.25
N PHE A 56 5.80 0.78 -0.33
CA PHE A 56 4.51 0.39 0.22
C PHE A 56 3.95 -0.87 -0.45
N VAL A 57 3.89 -0.90 -1.78
CA VAL A 57 3.34 -2.05 -2.52
C VAL A 57 4.20 -3.29 -2.27
N TRP A 58 5.52 -3.14 -2.16
CA TRP A 58 6.42 -4.26 -1.88
C TRP A 58 6.33 -4.77 -0.44
N LEU A 59 6.21 -3.89 0.56
CA LEU A 59 6.23 -4.27 1.98
C LEU A 59 4.85 -4.64 2.55
N SER A 60 3.78 -4.03 2.03
CA SER A 60 2.43 -4.21 2.57
C SER A 60 1.94 -5.67 2.58
N PRO A 61 2.27 -6.56 1.61
CA PRO A 61 1.88 -7.96 1.68
C PRO A 61 2.42 -8.65 2.93
N GLN A 62 3.66 -8.35 3.35
CA GLN A 62 4.22 -8.94 4.56
C GLN A 62 3.47 -8.49 5.80
N ILE A 63 3.11 -7.21 5.87
CA ILE A 63 2.43 -6.64 7.02
C ILE A 63 1.01 -7.21 7.14
N TYR A 64 0.27 -7.26 6.02
CA TYR A 64 -1.06 -7.89 6.00
C TYR A 64 -0.99 -9.38 6.32
N TYR A 65 0.04 -10.09 5.85
CA TYR A 65 0.22 -11.50 6.20
C TYR A 65 0.44 -11.70 7.70
N GLN A 66 1.22 -10.84 8.36
CA GLN A 66 1.37 -10.91 9.82
C GLN A 66 0.06 -10.62 10.53
N TYR A 67 -0.75 -9.69 10.04
CA TYR A 67 -2.11 -9.50 10.56
C TYR A 67 -2.97 -10.76 10.40
N TYR A 68 -2.97 -11.38 9.21
CA TYR A 68 -3.71 -12.61 8.96
C TYR A 68 -3.27 -13.76 9.87
N ARG A 69 -1.98 -13.91 10.15
CA ARG A 69 -1.45 -14.90 11.10
C ARG A 69 -1.97 -14.72 12.53
N LEU A 70 -2.37 -13.52 12.92
CA LEU A 70 -2.95 -13.26 14.24
C LEU A 70 -4.44 -13.63 14.31
N ILE A 71 -5.13 -13.67 13.18
CA ILE A 71 -6.59 -13.84 13.13
C ILE A 71 -7.05 -15.15 12.48
N ILE A 72 -6.15 -15.86 11.81
CA ILE A 72 -6.41 -17.15 11.18
C ILE A 72 -5.41 -18.17 11.76
N ASP A 73 -5.95 -19.15 12.47
CA ASP A 73 -5.17 -20.22 13.07
C ASP A 73 -4.52 -21.13 12.02
N GLY A 74 -3.30 -21.59 12.30
CA GLY A 74 -2.58 -22.55 11.45
C GLY A 74 -1.84 -21.96 10.25
N LEU A 75 -1.82 -20.63 10.08
CA LEU A 75 -1.00 -20.00 9.04
C LEU A 75 0.50 -20.12 9.35
N PRO A 76 1.32 -20.61 8.39
CA PRO A 76 2.74 -20.83 8.62
C PRO A 76 3.50 -19.52 8.87
N ALA A 77 4.59 -19.62 9.64
CA ALA A 77 5.53 -18.52 9.78
C ALA A 77 6.43 -18.45 8.53
N GLN A 78 6.09 -17.58 7.59
CA GLN A 78 6.87 -17.41 6.36
C GLN A 78 6.94 -15.95 5.91
N PHE A 79 7.97 -15.67 5.12
CA PHE A 79 8.08 -14.43 4.38
C PHE A 79 7.31 -14.58 3.06
N VAL A 80 6.32 -13.70 2.86
CA VAL A 80 5.49 -13.68 1.64
C VAL A 80 5.94 -12.62 0.65
N VAL A 81 6.91 -11.79 1.05
CA VAL A 81 7.51 -10.79 0.16
C VAL A 81 8.67 -11.43 -0.58
N GLY A 82 8.58 -11.37 -1.91
CA GLY A 82 9.63 -11.81 -2.84
C GLY A 82 10.43 -10.64 -3.40
N TRP A 83 10.92 -10.83 -4.63
CA TRP A 83 11.61 -9.78 -5.37
C TRP A 83 10.72 -8.54 -5.55
N PRO A 84 11.29 -7.33 -5.53
CA PRO A 84 10.53 -6.11 -5.73
C PRO A 84 9.86 -6.09 -7.11
N LEU A 85 8.68 -5.49 -7.15
CA LEU A 85 7.82 -5.50 -8.34
C LEU A 85 8.46 -4.75 -9.51
N GLY A 86 8.26 -5.20 -10.74
CA GLY A 86 8.76 -4.47 -11.90
C GLY A 86 8.09 -3.09 -12.06
N PRO A 87 8.74 -2.10 -12.69
CA PRO A 87 8.16 -0.76 -12.91
C PRO A 87 6.79 -0.78 -13.60
N LEU A 88 6.57 -1.73 -14.53
CA LEU A 88 5.29 -1.92 -15.21
C LEU A 88 4.14 -2.22 -14.24
N HIS A 89 4.41 -2.97 -13.17
CA HIS A 89 3.40 -3.29 -12.16
C HIS A 89 2.93 -2.02 -11.43
N VAL A 90 3.87 -1.14 -11.07
CA VAL A 90 3.59 0.15 -10.43
C VAL A 90 2.79 1.06 -11.35
N VAL A 91 3.15 1.12 -12.63
CA VAL A 91 2.37 1.87 -13.63
C VAL A 91 0.94 1.34 -13.69
N ARG A 92 0.75 0.02 -13.79
CA ARG A 92 -0.59 -0.58 -13.82
C ARG A 92 -1.41 -0.25 -12.57
N LEU A 93 -0.81 -0.24 -11.38
CA LEU A 93 -1.50 0.17 -10.15
C LEU A 93 -1.89 1.66 -10.20
N LEU A 94 -0.98 2.55 -10.59
CA LEU A 94 -1.25 3.99 -10.70
C LEU A 94 -2.30 4.33 -11.76
N THR A 95 -2.41 3.52 -12.80
CA THR A 95 -3.40 3.68 -13.86
C THR A 95 -4.67 2.86 -13.62
N PHE A 96 -4.81 2.19 -12.47
CA PHE A 96 -5.96 1.34 -12.13
C PHE A 96 -6.22 0.21 -13.15
N GLN A 97 -5.15 -0.34 -13.72
CA GLN A 97 -5.17 -1.40 -14.73
C GLN A 97 -4.60 -2.73 -14.20
N PHE A 98 -4.38 -2.88 -12.89
CA PHE A 98 -3.80 -4.09 -12.32
C PHE A 98 -4.84 -5.20 -12.18
N ASP A 99 -5.50 -5.30 -11.03
CA ASP A 99 -6.57 -6.26 -10.78
C ASP A 99 -7.83 -5.51 -10.36
N ALA A 100 -8.99 -6.06 -10.71
CA ALA A 100 -10.27 -5.55 -10.26
C ALA A 100 -10.58 -6.02 -8.83
N ASN A 101 -9.80 -5.55 -7.84
CA ASN A 101 -10.05 -5.79 -6.40
C ASN A 101 -9.88 -4.51 -5.57
N LEU A 102 -10.40 -4.51 -4.34
CA LEU A 102 -10.41 -3.32 -3.49
C LEU A 102 -8.99 -2.88 -3.16
N SER A 103 -8.11 -3.82 -2.82
CA SER A 103 -6.71 -3.57 -2.48
C SER A 103 -5.96 -2.85 -3.59
N ALA A 104 -6.07 -3.31 -4.85
CA ALA A 104 -5.39 -2.73 -6.00
C ALA A 104 -5.85 -1.28 -6.27
N HIS A 105 -7.16 -1.02 -6.19
CA HIS A 105 -7.69 0.33 -6.33
C HIS A 105 -7.24 1.25 -5.18
N SER A 106 -7.28 0.76 -3.93
CA SER A 106 -6.80 1.50 -2.77
C SER A 106 -5.30 1.78 -2.85
N GLN A 107 -4.49 0.85 -3.38
CA GLN A 107 -3.08 1.06 -3.68
C GLN A 107 -2.89 2.17 -4.72
N GLY A 108 -3.63 2.17 -5.82
CA GLY A 108 -3.57 3.23 -6.83
C GLY A 108 -3.91 4.61 -6.25
N LEU A 109 -4.96 4.69 -5.43
CA LEU A 109 -5.34 5.92 -4.71
C LEU A 109 -4.25 6.40 -3.77
N LEU A 110 -3.65 5.51 -2.98
CA LEU A 110 -2.54 5.86 -2.10
C LEU A 110 -1.32 6.32 -2.89
N GLY A 111 -0.99 5.67 -4.01
CA GLY A 111 0.11 6.07 -4.89
C GLY A 111 -0.05 7.52 -5.36
N TRP A 112 -1.23 7.89 -5.83
CA TRP A 112 -1.54 9.28 -6.18
C TRP A 112 -1.47 10.22 -4.98
N ALA A 113 -2.00 9.82 -3.81
CA ALA A 113 -1.90 10.62 -2.60
C ALA A 113 -0.44 10.90 -2.21
N LEU A 114 0.45 9.91 -2.28
CA LEU A 114 1.88 10.06 -1.98
C LEU A 114 2.56 11.03 -2.95
N ILE A 115 2.24 10.95 -4.24
CA ILE A 115 2.79 11.83 -5.29
C ILE A 115 2.29 13.26 -5.09
N ILE A 116 0.99 13.44 -4.87
CA ILE A 116 0.37 14.77 -4.68
C ILE A 116 0.91 15.43 -3.41
N VAL A 117 0.94 14.71 -2.28
CA VAL A 117 1.48 15.24 -1.03
C VAL A 117 2.95 15.63 -1.18
N ALA A 118 3.75 14.81 -1.86
CA ALA A 118 5.14 15.14 -2.16
C ALA A 118 5.23 16.42 -3.02
N ALA A 119 4.44 16.53 -4.09
CA ALA A 119 4.47 17.67 -5.01
C ALA A 119 4.01 18.99 -4.36
N LEU A 120 3.00 18.94 -3.48
CA LEU A 120 2.46 20.10 -2.77
C LEU A 120 3.37 20.57 -1.62
N ARG A 121 4.26 19.71 -1.14
CA ARG A 121 5.19 20.06 -0.06
C ARG A 121 6.24 21.04 -0.56
N ARG A 122 6.14 22.30 -0.14
CA ARG A 122 7.13 23.35 -0.36
C ARG A 122 8.30 23.24 0.63
#